data_AF-A0A452YT72-F1
#
_entry.id   AF-A0A452YT72-F1
#
_cell.length_a   1.000
_cell.length_b   1.000
_cell.length_c   1.000
_cell.angle_alpha   90.00
_cell.angle_beta   90.00
_cell.angle_gamma   90.00
#
_symmetry.space_group_name_H-M   'P 1'
#
loop_
_entity.id
_entity.type
_entity.pdbx_description
1 polymer ?
#
loop_
_entity_poly.entity_id
_entity_poly.type
_entity_poly.pdbx_seq_one_letter_code
_entity_poly.pdbx_strand_id
1 'polypeptide(L)'
;MDMARTKKLGVQFIFFCGNGSDTYNSAFQELASHMGFPDDSVKHFPMTHDIGNLLMFVDIVLYGSLRQEPGFPPLLLRSMSSEIPIIAPNLTVITKYVTDGIHAFLFNSGDPSTAASAFMRILGEKGLLDTAYSVALEGKLLSKNMLAYDCIVAHVKLLESVLHYPSDARLPLSFSQVKERTWLWDPFESKAALGNSSSEDERHIHTRIAGILLGESAQSNWTIDSDSNDTSSYDYPTQSDWDDLSEVEIFEDIEMREMEEIDERVEKPLLTWDEVYRNARKSERMKPEGNERDEGELERTGQPVCIYEIYRGEGAWPFLHHGSLYRGITLVSPGTV
;
A
#
# COMPACT_ATOMS: atom_id res chain seq x y z
N MET A 1 34.29 5.41 8.29
CA MET A 1 33.59 6.68 8.05
C MET A 1 34.27 7.73 8.92
N ASP A 2 34.63 8.90 8.39
CA ASP A 2 35.26 9.93 9.22
C ASP A 2 34.18 10.62 10.09
N MET A 3 34.10 10.19 11.34
CA MET A 3 33.07 10.63 12.30
C MET A 3 33.20 12.12 12.66
N ALA A 4 34.36 12.73 12.46
CA ALA A 4 34.53 14.17 12.65
C ALA A 4 33.78 14.97 11.58
N ARG A 5 33.71 14.43 10.35
CA ARG A 5 33.04 15.06 9.22
C ARG A 5 31.51 14.90 9.29
N THR A 6 31.02 13.74 9.74
CA THR A 6 29.58 13.52 9.98
C THR A 6 29.04 14.38 11.12
N LYS A 7 29.85 14.59 12.18
CA LYS A 7 29.51 15.48 13.30
C LYS A 7 29.39 16.95 12.87
N LYS A 8 30.22 17.40 11.92
CA LYS A 8 30.15 18.76 11.34
C LYS A 8 28.91 18.96 10.46
N LEU A 9 28.43 17.89 9.82
CA LEU A 9 27.26 17.88 8.94
C LEU A 9 25.94 17.61 9.68
N GLY A 10 25.97 17.26 10.98
CA GLY A 10 24.76 16.95 11.73
C GLY A 10 24.04 15.68 11.26
N VAL A 11 24.78 14.69 10.74
CA VAL A 11 24.19 13.46 10.19
C VAL A 11 23.51 12.66 11.32
N GLN A 12 22.22 12.35 11.12
CA GLN A 12 21.45 11.47 12.00
C GLN A 12 21.17 10.15 11.28
N PHE A 13 21.45 9.04 11.94
CA PHE A 13 21.17 7.70 11.44
C PHE A 13 19.85 7.20 12.02
N ILE A 14 18.92 6.85 11.14
CA ILE A 14 17.62 6.31 11.53
C ILE A 14 17.60 4.83 11.19
N PHE A 15 17.38 3.99 12.20
CA PHE A 15 17.23 2.55 12.04
C PHE A 15 15.77 2.16 12.22
N PHE A 16 15.15 1.69 11.15
CA PHE A 16 13.79 1.18 11.15
C PHE A 16 13.81 -0.35 11.40
N CYS A 17 13.67 -0.76 12.66
CA CYS A 17 13.73 -2.18 13.02
C CYS A 17 13.03 -2.47 14.36
N GLY A 18 12.59 -3.71 14.59
CA GLY A 18 12.20 -4.19 15.92
C GLY A 18 10.96 -3.52 16.54
N ASN A 19 10.69 -3.92 17.80
CA ASN A 19 9.58 -3.38 18.60
C ASN A 19 10.05 -2.17 19.41
N GLY A 20 9.17 -1.19 19.60
CA GLY A 20 9.47 0.09 20.25
C GLY A 20 9.50 0.08 21.77
N SER A 21 9.80 -1.05 22.41
CA SER A 21 9.88 -1.09 23.88
C SER A 21 11.12 -0.34 24.37
N ASP A 22 10.99 0.44 25.44
CA ASP A 22 12.07 1.25 26.02
C ASP A 22 13.35 0.46 26.36
N THR A 23 13.22 -0.82 26.72
CA THR A 23 14.35 -1.72 26.98
C THR A 23 15.18 -2.04 25.74
N TYR A 24 14.55 -2.03 24.56
CA TYR A 24 15.24 -2.23 23.29
C TYR A 24 15.97 -0.96 22.86
N ASN A 25 15.34 0.20 23.08
CA ASN A 25 15.94 1.51 22.80
C ASN A 25 17.21 1.76 23.61
N SER A 26 17.21 1.46 24.91
CA SER A 26 18.40 1.63 25.75
C SER A 26 19.55 0.73 25.33
N ALA A 27 19.28 -0.55 25.05
CA ALA A 27 20.29 -1.49 24.56
C ALA A 27 20.84 -1.08 23.18
N PHE A 28 19.99 -0.55 22.31
CA PHE A 28 20.39 -0.05 20.99
C PHE A 28 21.29 1.19 21.09
N GLN A 29 20.94 2.15 21.96
CA GLN A 29 21.78 3.33 22.22
C GLN A 29 23.14 2.93 22.81
N GLU A 30 23.18 1.99 23.77
CA GLU A 30 24.44 1.48 24.33
C GLU A 30 25.35 0.88 23.24
N LEU A 31 24.77 0.10 22.33
CA LEU A 31 25.49 -0.47 21.18
C LEU A 31 26.03 0.62 20.25
N ALA A 32 25.24 1.66 19.97
CA ALA A 32 25.66 2.79 19.16
C ALA A 32 26.85 3.54 19.80
N SER A 33 26.77 3.82 21.10
CA SER A 33 27.87 4.45 21.86
C SER A 33 29.13 3.58 21.85
N HIS A 34 29.01 2.27 22.01
CA HIS A 34 30.15 1.34 21.93
C HIS A 34 30.79 1.29 20.53
N MET A 35 29.99 1.50 19.48
CA MET A 35 30.46 1.62 18.09
C MET A 35 31.03 3.02 17.77
N GLY A 36 31.02 3.91 18.75
CA GLY A 36 31.60 5.25 18.69
C GLY A 36 30.65 6.34 18.19
N PHE A 37 29.40 6.02 17.86
CA PHE A 37 28.46 7.04 17.40
C PHE A 37 28.29 8.14 18.47
N PRO A 38 28.29 9.44 18.08
CA PRO A 38 27.98 10.52 19.00
C PRO A 38 26.60 10.31 19.64
N ASP A 39 26.46 10.76 20.89
CA ASP A 39 25.17 10.77 21.58
C ASP A 39 24.10 11.48 20.71
N ASP A 40 22.88 10.93 20.69
CA ASP A 40 21.73 11.36 19.89
C ASP A 40 21.89 11.33 18.35
N SER A 41 23.02 10.85 17.82
CA SER A 41 23.23 10.71 16.37
C SER A 41 22.53 9.50 15.76
N VAL A 42 22.05 8.56 16.58
CA VAL A 42 21.33 7.37 16.12
C VAL A 42 19.95 7.33 16.77
N LYS A 43 18.92 7.27 15.94
CA LYS A 43 17.53 7.10 16.37
C LYS A 43 17.01 5.74 15.93
N HIS A 44 16.30 5.08 16.84
CA HIS A 44 15.56 3.87 16.58
C HIS A 44 14.11 4.21 16.24
N PHE A 45 13.57 3.59 15.20
CA PHE A 45 12.17 3.71 14.81
C PHE A 45 11.52 2.32 14.77
N PRO A 46 10.43 2.10 15.55
CA PRO A 46 9.74 0.82 15.58
C PRO A 46 9.06 0.50 14.25
N MET A 47 8.97 -0.79 13.93
CA MET A 47 8.37 -1.25 12.67
C MET A 47 6.83 -1.11 12.62
N THR A 48 6.21 -0.60 13.69
CA THR A 48 4.76 -0.32 13.77
C THR A 48 4.36 0.97 13.02
N HIS A 49 5.31 1.82 12.66
CA HIS A 49 5.04 3.09 12.01
C HIS A 49 5.07 2.94 10.47
N ASP A 50 4.22 3.69 9.76
CA ASP A 50 4.23 3.66 8.30
C ASP A 50 5.58 4.18 7.75
N ILE A 51 6.26 3.30 7.03
CA ILE A 51 7.54 3.60 6.37
C ILE A 51 7.39 4.70 5.31
N GLY A 52 6.17 4.90 4.76
CA GLY A 52 5.86 6.03 3.88
C GLY A 52 6.10 7.37 4.56
N ASN A 53 5.60 7.54 5.78
CA ASN A 53 5.83 8.74 6.59
C ASN A 53 7.30 8.93 6.94
N LEU A 54 8.02 7.85 7.24
CA LEU A 54 9.45 7.94 7.54
C LEU A 54 10.25 8.44 6.33
N LEU A 55 9.98 7.90 5.14
CA LEU A 55 10.69 8.26 3.92
C LEU A 55 10.55 9.75 3.58
N MET A 56 9.50 10.44 4.03
CA MET A 56 9.32 11.89 3.81
C MET A 56 10.38 12.76 4.51
N PHE A 57 11.06 12.24 5.52
CA PHE A 57 12.02 12.99 6.34
C PHE A 57 13.47 12.49 6.18
N VAL A 58 13.73 11.60 5.23
CA VAL A 58 15.03 10.95 5.05
C VAL A 58 15.72 11.46 3.80
N ASP A 59 16.96 11.92 3.96
CA ASP A 59 17.79 12.41 2.84
C ASP A 59 18.42 11.27 2.02
N ILE A 60 18.72 10.13 2.64
CA ILE A 60 19.41 8.98 2.02
C ILE A 60 18.89 7.68 2.62
N VAL A 61 18.62 6.68 1.79
CA VAL A 61 18.32 5.32 2.28
C VAL A 61 19.50 4.39 2.03
N LEU A 62 20.03 3.81 3.11
CA LEU A 62 21.06 2.78 3.07
C LEU A 62 20.42 1.39 3.24
N TYR A 63 20.52 0.56 2.21
CA TYR A 63 20.13 -0.84 2.28
C TYR A 63 21.35 -1.71 2.57
N GLY A 64 21.36 -2.35 3.75
CA GLY A 64 22.51 -3.08 4.27
C GLY A 64 22.45 -4.61 4.13
N SER A 65 21.42 -5.19 3.50
CA SER A 65 21.32 -6.65 3.37
C SER A 65 22.42 -7.18 2.44
N LEU A 66 23.28 -8.08 2.94
CA LEU A 66 24.33 -8.74 2.13
C LEU A 66 23.88 -10.08 1.56
N ARG A 67 22.64 -10.51 1.86
CA ARG A 67 22.10 -11.79 1.42
C ARG A 67 21.33 -11.60 0.12
N GLN A 68 21.42 -12.60 -0.74
CA GLN A 68 20.65 -12.62 -1.97
C GLN A 68 19.16 -12.73 -1.63
N GLU A 69 18.39 -11.72 -2.03
CA GLU A 69 16.94 -11.69 -1.89
C GLU A 69 16.27 -12.39 -3.09
N PRO A 70 15.06 -12.98 -2.91
CA PRO A 70 14.31 -13.61 -3.99
C PRO A 70 13.76 -12.61 -5.02
N GLY A 71 13.61 -11.35 -4.62
CA GLY A 71 13.06 -10.28 -5.45
C GLY A 71 13.69 -8.93 -5.12
N PHE A 72 13.39 -7.92 -5.93
CA PHE A 72 13.91 -6.58 -5.69
C PHE A 72 13.35 -6.03 -4.38
N PRO A 73 14.18 -5.48 -3.47
CA PRO A 73 13.71 -5.03 -2.15
C PRO A 73 12.61 -3.96 -2.24
N PRO A 74 11.43 -4.18 -1.62
CA PRO A 74 10.34 -3.20 -1.66
C PRO A 74 10.71 -1.83 -1.09
N LEU A 75 11.56 -1.80 -0.06
CA LEU A 75 12.09 -0.57 0.53
C LEU A 75 12.83 0.28 -0.52
N LEU A 76 13.73 -0.34 -1.29
CA LEU A 76 14.49 0.37 -2.33
C LEU A 76 13.57 0.92 -3.42
N LEU A 77 12.57 0.14 -3.84
CA LEU A 77 11.61 0.60 -4.83
C LEU A 77 10.83 1.83 -4.34
N ARG A 78 10.39 1.81 -3.08
CA ARG A 78 9.66 2.93 -2.47
C ARG A 78 10.54 4.16 -2.36
N SER A 79 11.77 4.00 -1.87
CA SER A 79 12.76 5.10 -1.80
C SER A 79 13.05 5.73 -3.17
N MET A 80 13.25 4.90 -4.21
CA MET A 80 13.44 5.39 -5.57
C MET A 80 12.21 6.15 -6.07
N SER A 81 11.00 5.63 -5.84
CA SER A 81 9.76 6.30 -6.25
C SER A 81 9.55 7.66 -5.57
N SER A 82 10.06 7.80 -4.34
CA SER A 82 10.06 9.04 -3.56
C SER A 82 11.21 10.00 -3.93
N GLU A 83 12.01 9.71 -4.95
CA GLU A 83 13.17 10.52 -5.35
C GLU A 83 14.26 10.61 -4.28
N ILE A 84 14.39 9.58 -3.45
CA ILE A 84 15.40 9.53 -2.39
C ILE A 84 16.64 8.77 -2.91
N PRO A 85 17.84 9.35 -2.83
CA PRO A 85 19.08 8.65 -3.15
C PRO A 85 19.23 7.36 -2.35
N ILE A 86 19.46 6.26 -3.04
CA ILE A 86 19.67 4.94 -2.41
C ILE A 86 21.12 4.49 -2.48
N ILE A 87 21.61 3.92 -1.38
CA ILE A 87 22.87 3.19 -1.30
C ILE A 87 22.55 1.72 -1.08
N ALA A 88 23.02 0.84 -1.96
CA ALA A 88 22.67 -0.58 -1.90
C ALA A 88 23.87 -1.48 -2.26
N PRO A 89 23.87 -2.76 -1.85
CA PRO A 89 24.91 -3.69 -2.24
C PRO A 89 24.72 -4.11 -3.70
N ASN A 90 25.80 -4.50 -4.37
CA ASN A 90 25.81 -5.02 -5.74
C ASN A 90 25.26 -6.46 -5.86
N LEU A 91 24.14 -6.76 -5.17
CA LEU A 91 23.46 -8.04 -5.26
C LEU A 91 22.86 -8.23 -6.66
N THR A 92 22.84 -9.47 -7.15
CA THR A 92 22.39 -9.77 -8.52
C THR A 92 20.96 -9.32 -8.80
N VAL A 93 20.09 -9.37 -7.79
CA VAL A 93 18.69 -8.94 -7.91
C VAL A 93 18.55 -7.43 -8.02
N ILE A 94 19.51 -6.68 -7.46
CA ILE A 94 19.54 -5.22 -7.52
C ILE A 94 20.19 -4.80 -8.85
N THR A 95 21.35 -5.36 -9.19
CA THR A 95 22.08 -5.05 -10.42
C THR A 95 21.36 -5.48 -11.69
N LYS A 96 20.35 -6.37 -11.60
CA LYS A 96 19.47 -6.71 -12.73
C LYS A 96 18.76 -5.47 -13.29
N TYR A 97 18.43 -4.49 -12.44
CA TYR A 97 17.65 -3.32 -12.83
C TYR A 97 18.43 -2.01 -12.63
N VAL A 98 19.28 -1.95 -11.61
CA VAL A 98 19.94 -0.74 -11.14
C VAL A 98 21.40 -0.71 -11.63
N THR A 99 21.88 0.47 -12.00
CA THR A 99 23.25 0.70 -12.46
C THR A 99 23.93 1.71 -11.55
N ASP A 100 25.15 1.40 -11.08
CA ASP A 100 25.91 2.26 -10.16
C ASP A 100 26.15 3.64 -10.79
N GLY A 101 25.92 4.69 -10.01
CA GLY A 101 26.12 6.08 -10.40
C GLY A 101 25.10 6.62 -11.41
N ILE A 102 24.12 5.81 -11.82
CA ILE A 102 23.01 6.26 -12.68
C ILE A 102 21.70 6.21 -11.90
N HIS A 103 21.35 5.05 -11.36
CA HIS A 103 20.06 4.84 -10.67
C HIS A 103 20.20 4.73 -9.14
N ALA A 104 21.41 4.39 -8.66
CA ALA A 104 21.74 4.23 -7.25
C ALA A 104 23.25 4.31 -7.04
N PHE A 105 23.69 4.38 -5.78
CA PHE A 105 25.09 4.18 -5.40
C PHE A 105 25.29 2.77 -4.88
N LEU A 106 26.04 1.96 -5.63
CA LEU A 106 26.26 0.56 -5.28
C LEU A 106 27.60 0.38 -4.55
N PHE A 107 27.60 -0.50 -3.54
CA PHE A 107 28.81 -0.94 -2.86
C PHE A 107 29.00 -2.44 -3.00
N ASN A 108 30.23 -2.91 -2.78
CA ASN A 108 30.56 -4.33 -2.92
C ASN A 108 30.00 -5.13 -1.73
N SER A 109 29.09 -6.06 -2.02
CA SER A 109 28.54 -7.00 -1.04
C SER A 109 29.61 -7.87 -0.37
N GLY A 110 30.70 -8.20 -1.08
CA GLY A 110 31.83 -8.95 -0.54
C GLY A 110 32.81 -8.10 0.29
N ASP A 111 32.70 -6.78 0.23
CA ASP A 111 33.52 -5.85 1.02
C ASP A 111 32.67 -4.66 1.50
N PRO A 112 31.97 -4.81 2.63
CA PRO A 112 31.11 -3.76 3.19
C PRO A 112 31.86 -2.47 3.54
N SER A 113 33.20 -2.49 3.62
CA SER A 113 33.98 -1.27 3.83
C SER A 113 33.80 -0.25 2.69
N THR A 114 33.45 -0.74 1.50
CA THR A 114 33.13 0.09 0.33
C THR A 114 31.84 0.90 0.48
N ALA A 115 30.94 0.52 1.42
CA ALA A 115 29.72 1.28 1.70
C ALA A 115 30.03 2.70 2.20
N ALA A 116 31.07 2.87 3.01
CA ALA A 116 31.51 4.19 3.46
C ALA A 116 31.99 5.04 2.27
N SER A 117 32.66 4.44 1.28
CA SER A 117 33.09 5.13 0.08
C SER A 117 31.90 5.55 -0.79
N ALA A 118 30.87 4.70 -0.91
CA ALA A 118 29.62 5.06 -1.57
C ALA A 118 28.91 6.22 -0.88
N PHE A 119 28.86 6.23 0.46
CA PHE A 119 28.31 7.33 1.24
C PHE A 119 29.06 8.65 1.03
N MET A 120 30.40 8.60 0.96
CA MET A 120 31.22 9.78 0.70
C MET A 120 31.08 10.35 -0.72
N ARG A 121 30.63 9.55 -1.70
CA ARG A 121 30.31 10.02 -3.06
C ARG A 121 29.04 10.87 -3.11
N ILE A 122 28.21 10.81 -2.06
CA ILE A 122 26.92 11.48 -1.97
C ILE A 122 27.03 12.77 -1.14
N LEU A 123 27.85 12.76 -0.08
CA LEU A 123 28.01 13.91 0.80
C LEU A 123 28.96 14.97 0.24
N GLY A 124 28.47 16.21 0.19
CA GLY A 124 29.25 17.43 -0.03
C GLY A 124 29.70 18.11 1.27
N GLU A 125 30.17 19.35 1.18
CA GLU A 125 30.61 20.13 2.36
C GLU A 125 29.45 20.70 3.19
N LYS A 126 28.27 20.88 2.59
CA LYS A 126 27.10 21.53 3.19
C LYS A 126 25.80 20.72 3.09
N GLY A 127 25.84 19.49 2.57
CA GLY A 127 24.64 18.68 2.30
C GLY A 127 24.91 17.63 1.23
N LEU A 128 23.86 17.13 0.57
CA LEU A 128 23.96 16.23 -0.58
C LEU A 128 24.56 16.93 -1.81
N LEU A 129 25.32 16.20 -2.62
CA LEU A 129 25.81 16.67 -3.91
C LEU A 129 24.71 16.67 -4.97
N ASP A 130 24.78 17.58 -5.95
CA ASP A 130 23.87 17.64 -7.10
C ASP A 130 23.82 16.31 -7.88
N THR A 131 24.93 15.57 -7.89
CA THR A 131 25.01 14.23 -8.47
C THR A 131 24.09 13.23 -7.76
N ALA A 132 23.89 13.37 -6.45
CA ALA A 132 23.00 12.49 -5.69
C ALA A 132 21.53 12.73 -6.08
N TYR A 133 21.12 13.99 -6.21
CA TYR A 133 19.78 14.35 -6.69
C TYR A 133 19.55 13.90 -8.13
N SER A 134 20.54 14.08 -9.00
CA SER A 134 20.46 13.62 -10.40
C SER A 134 20.27 12.09 -10.48
N VAL A 135 21.03 11.33 -9.68
CA VAL A 135 20.90 9.87 -9.59
C VAL A 135 19.54 9.45 -9.02
N ALA A 136 19.03 10.17 -8.03
CA ALA A 136 17.72 9.88 -7.43
C ALA A 136 16.56 10.14 -8.42
N LEU A 137 16.65 11.20 -9.22
CA LEU A 137 15.69 11.49 -10.28
C LEU A 137 15.64 10.37 -11.33
N GLU A 138 16.80 9.92 -11.80
CA GLU A 138 16.89 8.78 -12.72
C GLU A 138 16.36 7.48 -12.07
N GLY A 139 16.65 7.27 -10.79
CA GLY A 139 16.09 6.17 -10.00
C GLY A 139 14.55 6.19 -9.97
N LYS A 140 13.95 7.37 -9.79
CA LYS A 140 12.49 7.56 -9.82
C LYS A 140 11.89 7.27 -11.19
N LEU A 141 12.55 7.69 -12.27
CA LEU A 141 12.11 7.39 -13.63
C LEU A 141 12.15 5.89 -13.91
N LEU A 142 13.21 5.21 -13.47
CA LEU A 142 13.34 3.77 -13.56
C LEU A 142 12.24 3.06 -12.76
N SER A 143 12.01 3.46 -11.51
CA SER A 143 11.07 2.77 -10.60
C SER A 143 9.64 2.73 -11.14
N LYS A 144 9.22 3.71 -11.95
CA LYS A 144 7.89 3.71 -12.60
C LYS A 144 7.64 2.45 -13.43
N ASN A 145 8.64 1.97 -14.16
CA ASN A 145 8.46 0.88 -15.13
C ASN A 145 9.12 -0.44 -14.71
N MET A 146 10.00 -0.38 -13.70
CA MET A 146 10.95 -1.44 -13.36
C MET A 146 10.32 -2.82 -13.13
N LEU A 147 9.16 -2.89 -12.45
CA LEU A 147 8.49 -4.16 -12.15
C LEU A 147 7.29 -4.44 -13.05
N ALA A 148 6.88 -3.48 -13.89
CA ALA A 148 5.66 -3.59 -14.68
C ALA A 148 5.77 -4.72 -15.72
N TYR A 149 6.90 -4.82 -16.42
CA TYR A 149 7.11 -5.88 -17.42
C TYR A 149 7.10 -7.27 -16.79
N ASP A 150 7.89 -7.49 -15.72
CA ASP A 150 7.97 -8.79 -15.05
C ASP A 150 6.60 -9.20 -14.47
N CYS A 151 5.85 -8.26 -13.88
CA CYS A 151 4.50 -8.49 -13.36
C CYS A 151 3.53 -8.90 -14.48
N ILE A 152 3.49 -8.14 -15.58
CA ILE A 152 2.57 -8.41 -16.69
C ILE A 152 2.90 -9.73 -17.37
N VAL A 153 4.18 -10.02 -17.60
CA VAL A 153 4.61 -11.30 -18.19
C VAL A 153 4.25 -12.48 -17.28
N ALA A 154 4.48 -12.35 -15.97
CA ALA A 154 4.10 -13.39 -15.02
C ALA A 154 2.58 -13.61 -15.02
N HIS A 155 1.80 -12.53 -15.04
CA HIS A 155 0.34 -12.59 -15.04
C HIS A 155 -0.21 -13.21 -16.33
N VAL A 156 0.31 -12.82 -17.51
CA VAL A 156 -0.10 -13.42 -18.80
C VAL A 156 0.22 -14.91 -18.83
N LYS A 157 1.40 -15.33 -18.38
CA LYS A 157 1.76 -16.76 -18.29
C LYS A 157 0.82 -17.54 -17.37
N LEU A 158 0.43 -16.95 -16.25
CA LEU A 158 -0.53 -17.56 -15.33
C LEU A 158 -1.90 -17.72 -16.01
N LEU A 159 -2.39 -16.67 -16.69
CA LEU A 159 -3.65 -16.73 -17.43
C LEU A 159 -3.62 -17.77 -18.54
N GLU A 160 -2.54 -17.86 -19.33
CA GLU A 160 -2.36 -18.93 -20.35
C GLU A 160 -2.38 -20.34 -19.73
N SER A 161 -1.92 -20.48 -18.48
CA SER A 161 -1.86 -21.78 -17.80
C SER A 161 -3.20 -22.19 -17.17
N VAL A 162 -3.99 -21.23 -16.69
CA VAL A 162 -5.25 -21.47 -15.99
C VAL A 162 -6.43 -21.47 -16.95
N LEU A 163 -6.47 -20.55 -17.91
CA LEU A 163 -7.58 -20.39 -18.83
C LEU A 163 -7.50 -21.41 -19.97
N HIS A 164 -8.42 -22.36 -19.94
CA HIS A 164 -8.61 -23.31 -21.02
C HIS A 164 -9.72 -22.79 -21.93
N TYR A 165 -9.35 -22.41 -23.15
CA TYR A 165 -10.30 -21.88 -24.12
C TYR A 165 -10.88 -23.02 -24.96
N PRO A 166 -12.20 -22.99 -25.27
CA PRO A 166 -12.79 -23.92 -26.24
C PRO A 166 -12.16 -23.72 -27.62
N SER A 167 -12.17 -24.76 -28.46
CA SER A 167 -11.53 -24.78 -29.78
C SER A 167 -11.93 -23.62 -30.70
N ASP A 168 -13.12 -23.08 -30.49
CA ASP A 168 -13.75 -22.09 -31.36
C ASP A 168 -13.49 -20.66 -30.87
N ALA A 169 -12.85 -20.50 -29.69
CA ALA A 169 -12.51 -19.20 -29.14
C ALA A 169 -11.26 -18.62 -29.79
N ARG A 170 -11.33 -17.33 -30.11
CA ARG A 170 -10.16 -16.60 -30.61
C ARG A 170 -9.21 -16.32 -29.45
N LEU A 171 -8.07 -17.01 -29.46
CA LEU A 171 -7.05 -16.86 -28.42
C LEU A 171 -6.41 -15.46 -28.43
N PRO A 172 -6.04 -14.92 -27.25
CA PRO A 172 -5.17 -13.75 -27.17
C PRO A 172 -3.83 -14.01 -27.87
N LEU A 173 -3.12 -12.93 -28.18
CA LEU A 173 -1.75 -13.03 -28.68
C LEU A 173 -0.82 -13.64 -27.61
N SER A 174 0.10 -14.50 -28.04
CA SER A 174 1.08 -15.14 -27.15
C SER A 174 1.95 -14.11 -26.42
N PHE A 175 2.34 -14.43 -25.18
CA PHE A 175 3.29 -13.63 -24.40
C PHE A 175 4.58 -13.25 -25.17
N SER A 176 5.01 -14.07 -26.12
CA SER A 176 6.20 -13.84 -26.97
C SER A 176 6.15 -12.53 -27.77
N GLN A 177 4.96 -11.94 -27.91
CA GLN A 177 4.74 -10.69 -28.63
C GLN A 177 4.74 -9.45 -27.72
N VAL A 178 4.80 -9.63 -26.39
CA VAL A 178 4.91 -8.53 -25.43
C VAL A 178 6.31 -7.93 -25.56
N LYS A 179 6.39 -6.70 -26.06
CA LYS A 179 7.64 -5.95 -26.16
C LYS A 179 7.89 -5.19 -24.86
N GLU A 180 9.14 -5.14 -24.43
CA GLU A 180 9.59 -4.19 -23.43
C GLU A 180 9.36 -2.78 -23.97
N ARG A 181 8.44 -2.04 -23.36
CA ARG A 181 8.04 -0.68 -23.77
C ARG A 181 7.90 0.19 -22.53
N THR A 182 8.04 1.49 -22.71
CA THR A 182 7.58 2.50 -21.76
C THR A 182 6.07 2.38 -21.62
N TRP A 183 5.60 2.16 -20.39
CA TRP A 183 4.19 2.04 -20.08
C TRP A 183 3.53 3.42 -20.06
N LEU A 184 2.29 3.50 -20.56
CA LEU A 184 1.49 4.73 -20.52
C LEU A 184 0.84 4.83 -19.14
N TRP A 185 1.46 5.59 -18.23
CA TRP A 185 0.97 5.78 -16.86
C TRP A 185 -0.08 6.91 -16.75
N ASP A 186 -0.17 7.79 -17.74
CA ASP A 186 -1.07 8.95 -17.77
C ASP A 186 -2.53 8.65 -17.35
N PRO A 187 -3.15 7.52 -17.73
CA PRO A 187 -4.53 7.20 -17.31
C PRO A 187 -4.69 6.99 -15.79
N PHE A 188 -3.62 6.59 -15.10
CA PHE A 188 -3.62 6.40 -13.66
C PHE A 188 -3.33 7.70 -12.91
N GLU A 189 -2.45 8.55 -13.46
CA GLU A 189 -2.07 9.83 -12.85
C GLU A 189 -3.28 10.78 -12.76
N SER A 190 -4.17 10.82 -13.77
CA SER A 190 -5.38 11.65 -13.73
C SER A 190 -6.38 11.23 -12.65
N LYS A 191 -6.42 9.94 -12.29
CA LYS A 191 -7.32 9.41 -11.27
C LYS A 191 -6.77 9.67 -9.85
N ALA A 192 -5.45 9.57 -9.67
CA ALA A 192 -4.79 9.92 -8.42
C ALA A 192 -4.90 11.43 -8.09
N ALA A 193 -4.76 12.29 -9.09
CA ALA A 193 -4.90 13.74 -8.93
C ALA A 193 -6.30 14.16 -8.45
N LEU A 194 -7.35 13.41 -8.78
CA LEU A 194 -8.72 13.68 -8.36
C LEU A 194 -9.01 13.21 -6.92
N GLY A 195 -8.25 12.24 -6.40
CA GLY A 195 -8.31 11.81 -5.00
C GLY A 195 -7.55 12.75 -4.06
N ASN A 196 -6.45 13.34 -4.52
CA ASN A 196 -5.57 14.19 -3.71
C ASN A 196 -6.07 15.64 -3.55
N SER A 197 -7.24 16.01 -4.09
CA SER A 197 -7.81 17.36 -3.94
C SER A 197 -8.41 17.64 -2.56
N SER A 198 -8.39 16.68 -1.63
CA SER A 198 -8.72 16.89 -0.19
C SER A 198 -7.49 17.24 0.67
N SER A 199 -6.32 17.49 0.06
CA SER A 199 -4.98 17.62 0.68
C SER A 199 -4.72 18.86 1.56
N GLU A 200 -5.73 19.65 1.92
CA GLU A 200 -5.52 20.73 2.91
C GLU A 200 -5.32 20.16 4.33
N ASP A 201 -5.93 19.01 4.65
CA ASP A 201 -5.84 18.36 5.96
C ASP A 201 -4.50 17.63 6.19
N GLU A 202 -3.94 17.05 5.13
CA GLU A 202 -2.72 16.24 5.20
C GLU A 202 -1.51 17.06 5.68
N ARG A 203 -1.34 18.31 5.22
CA ARG A 203 -0.21 19.17 5.62
C ARG A 203 -0.16 19.46 7.12
N HIS A 204 -1.33 19.57 7.77
CA HIS A 204 -1.43 19.78 9.21
C HIS A 204 -1.11 18.52 10.01
N ILE A 205 -1.55 17.36 9.52
CA ILE A 205 -1.19 16.05 10.08
C ILE A 205 0.33 15.82 9.97
N HIS A 206 0.92 16.12 8.82
CA HIS A 206 2.36 15.94 8.57
C HIS A 206 3.26 16.80 9.45
N THR A 207 2.88 18.06 9.72
CA THR A 207 3.65 18.95 10.61
C THR A 207 3.57 18.50 12.06
N ARG A 208 2.40 18.00 12.49
CA ARG A 208 2.18 17.48 13.85
C ARG A 208 2.91 16.15 14.07
N ILE A 209 2.92 15.28 13.06
CA ILE A 209 3.68 14.02 13.07
C ILE A 209 5.19 14.31 13.09
N ALA A 210 5.70 15.27 12.33
CA ALA A 210 7.11 15.64 12.38
C ALA A 210 7.54 16.10 13.80
N GLY A 211 6.72 16.91 14.47
CA GLY A 211 6.98 17.33 15.86
C GLY A 211 6.95 16.17 16.87
N ILE A 212 6.05 15.20 16.67
CA ILE A 212 5.95 13.99 17.50
C ILE A 212 7.13 13.03 17.23
N LEU A 213 7.53 12.85 15.96
CA LEU A 213 8.61 11.94 15.54
C LEU A 213 10.02 12.48 15.85
N LEU A 214 10.21 13.80 15.85
CA LEU A 214 11.50 14.43 16.14
C LEU A 214 11.77 14.61 17.64
N GLY A 215 10.77 14.38 18.51
CA GLY A 215 10.92 14.47 19.96
C GLY A 215 11.10 15.90 20.46
N GLU A 216 10.60 16.91 19.75
CA GLU A 216 10.60 18.28 20.25
C GLU A 216 9.43 18.47 21.23
N SER A 217 9.58 17.97 22.46
CA SER A 217 8.84 18.51 23.60
C SER A 217 9.45 19.86 24.02
N ALA A 218 9.42 20.83 23.11
CA ALA A 218 9.49 22.22 23.54
C ALA A 218 8.19 22.52 24.28
N GLN A 219 8.23 22.44 25.62
CA GLN A 219 7.29 23.09 26.51
C GLN A 219 7.28 24.58 26.19
N SER A 220 6.54 25.00 25.17
CA SER A 220 6.15 26.39 25.02
C SER A 220 4.91 26.59 25.89
N ASN A 221 5.16 27.04 27.12
CA ASN A 221 4.16 27.68 27.97
C ASN A 221 3.48 28.81 27.18
N TRP A 222 2.32 28.53 26.60
CA TRP A 222 1.33 29.55 26.31
C TRP A 222 0.34 29.54 27.47
N THR A 223 0.69 30.29 28.50
CA THR A 223 -0.28 30.78 29.48
C THR A 223 -1.31 31.61 28.74
N ILE A 224 -2.49 31.06 28.51
CA ILE A 224 -3.70 31.83 28.28
C ILE A 224 -4.37 31.97 29.64
N ASP A 225 -4.21 33.14 30.23
CA ASP A 225 -5.11 33.66 31.26
C ASP A 225 -6.52 33.75 30.64
N SER A 226 -7.49 33.06 31.24
CA SER A 226 -8.87 33.54 31.22
C SER A 226 -9.61 33.02 32.44
N ASP A 227 -10.14 33.99 33.16
CA ASP A 227 -10.88 33.90 34.40
C ASP A 227 -12.01 32.86 34.43
N SER A 228 -12.27 32.43 35.66
CA SER A 228 -13.42 31.71 36.19
C SER A 228 -14.77 31.96 35.51
N ASN A 229 -15.51 30.90 35.22
CA ASN A 229 -16.83 30.70 35.83
C ASN A 229 -17.34 29.26 35.71
N ASP A 230 -17.77 28.72 36.84
CA ASP A 230 -18.57 27.50 36.95
C ASP A 230 -19.82 27.59 36.05
N THR A 231 -19.97 26.62 35.16
CA THR A 231 -21.29 26.10 34.78
C THR A 231 -21.10 24.69 34.26
N SER A 232 -21.81 23.74 34.87
CA SER A 232 -21.85 22.33 34.47
C SER A 232 -22.20 22.21 32.99
N SER A 233 -21.17 22.03 32.16
CA SER A 233 -21.33 21.72 30.74
C SER A 233 -21.55 20.22 30.64
N TYR A 234 -22.70 19.82 30.10
CA TYR A 234 -22.92 18.44 29.68
C TYR A 234 -21.79 18.04 28.71
N ASP A 235 -21.13 16.92 29.01
CA ASP A 235 -20.09 16.33 28.17
C ASP A 235 -20.78 15.72 26.94
N TYR A 236 -20.84 16.50 25.87
CA TYR A 236 -21.38 16.06 24.59
C TYR A 236 -20.24 15.44 23.78
N PRO A 237 -20.43 14.24 23.20
CA PRO A 237 -19.42 13.59 22.39
C PRO A 237 -18.88 14.55 21.32
N THR A 238 -17.57 14.75 21.37
CA THR A 238 -16.79 15.55 20.42
C THR A 238 -16.76 14.85 19.08
N GLN A 239 -16.43 15.57 18.00
CA GLN A 239 -16.27 14.96 16.68
C GLN A 239 -15.25 13.79 16.70
N SER A 240 -14.19 13.92 17.50
CA SER A 240 -13.22 12.84 17.74
C SER A 240 -13.86 11.58 18.33
N ASP A 241 -14.85 11.71 19.22
CA ASP A 241 -15.53 10.55 19.82
C ASP A 241 -16.42 9.83 18.79
N TRP A 242 -16.93 10.56 17.79
CA TRP A 242 -17.66 9.97 16.66
C TRP A 242 -16.72 9.34 15.63
N ASP A 243 -15.57 9.95 15.40
CA ASP A 243 -14.55 9.43 14.49
C ASP A 243 -13.97 8.13 15.06
N ASP A 244 -13.66 8.09 16.37
CA ASP A 244 -13.21 6.88 17.08
C ASP A 244 -14.25 5.73 17.00
N LEU A 245 -15.56 6.04 17.15
CA LEU A 245 -16.62 5.04 16.99
C LEU A 245 -16.74 4.54 15.55
N SER A 246 -16.54 5.42 14.55
CA SER A 246 -16.57 5.04 13.14
C SER A 246 -15.38 4.15 12.77
N GLU A 247 -14.20 4.40 13.35
CA GLU A 247 -13.02 3.56 13.16
C GLU A 247 -13.21 2.17 13.77
N VAL A 248 -13.85 2.08 14.94
CA VAL A 248 -14.20 0.81 15.58
C VAL A 248 -15.20 0.03 14.73
N GLU A 249 -16.25 0.67 14.21
CA GLU A 249 -17.25 0.02 13.34
C GLU A 249 -16.61 -0.51 12.05
N ILE A 250 -15.73 0.28 11.43
CA ILE A 250 -14.98 -0.14 10.23
C ILE A 250 -14.05 -1.32 10.56
N PHE A 251 -13.39 -1.30 11.71
CA PHE A 251 -12.49 -2.39 12.12
C PHE A 251 -13.24 -3.69 12.39
N GLU A 252 -14.38 -3.64 13.08
CA GLU A 252 -15.24 -4.81 13.32
C GLU A 252 -15.79 -5.38 12.00
N ASP A 253 -16.18 -4.53 11.04
CA ASP A 253 -16.63 -4.96 9.71
C ASP A 253 -15.52 -5.65 8.89
N ILE A 254 -14.28 -5.16 9.01
CA ILE A 254 -13.10 -5.78 8.38
C ILE A 254 -12.82 -7.13 9.05
N GLU A 255 -12.78 -7.20 10.37
CA GLU A 255 -12.52 -8.43 11.12
C GLU A 255 -13.59 -9.49 10.83
N MET A 256 -14.85 -9.11 10.71
CA MET A 256 -15.95 -10.00 10.34
C MET A 256 -15.76 -10.56 8.92
N ARG A 257 -15.41 -9.73 7.93
CA ARG A 257 -15.17 -10.19 6.55
C ARG A 257 -13.93 -11.07 6.44
N GLU A 258 -12.85 -10.74 7.13
CA GLU A 258 -11.65 -11.57 7.17
C GLU A 258 -11.93 -12.94 7.78
N MET A 259 -12.76 -12.99 8.83
CA MET A 259 -13.14 -14.23 9.49
C MET A 259 -14.10 -15.08 8.64
N GLU A 260 -14.99 -14.49 7.86
CA GLU A 260 -15.79 -15.19 6.85
C GLU A 260 -14.92 -15.76 5.72
N GLU A 261 -13.97 -14.98 5.17
CA GLU A 261 -13.04 -15.48 4.14
C GLU A 261 -12.13 -16.60 4.66
N ILE A 262 -11.73 -16.55 5.95
CA ILE A 262 -10.97 -17.63 6.59
C ILE A 262 -11.84 -18.88 6.73
N ASP A 263 -13.11 -18.76 7.13
CA ASP A 263 -14.03 -19.89 7.26
C ASP A 263 -14.36 -20.55 5.90
N GLU A 264 -14.37 -19.78 4.81
CA GLU A 264 -14.50 -20.32 3.45
C GLU A 264 -13.24 -21.06 2.97
N ARG A 265 -12.05 -20.65 3.43
CA ARG A 265 -10.76 -21.26 3.07
C ARG A 265 -10.41 -22.45 3.97
N VAL A 266 -11.07 -22.61 5.12
CA VAL A 266 -10.95 -23.80 5.96
C VAL A 266 -11.71 -24.94 5.29
N GLU A 267 -10.99 -26.00 4.88
CA GLU A 267 -11.60 -27.24 4.40
C GLU A 267 -12.46 -27.84 5.53
N LYS A 268 -13.78 -27.57 5.49
CA LYS A 268 -14.73 -28.18 6.42
C LYS A 268 -14.74 -29.69 6.17
N PRO A 269 -14.63 -30.53 7.20
CA PRO A 269 -14.79 -31.97 7.02
C PRO A 269 -16.18 -32.23 6.43
N LEU A 270 -16.22 -33.03 5.37
CA LEU A 270 -17.47 -33.39 4.70
C LEU A 270 -18.47 -33.90 5.75
N LEU A 271 -19.58 -33.18 5.92
CA LEU A 271 -20.69 -33.59 6.78
C LEU A 271 -21.12 -35.00 6.39
N THR A 272 -21.45 -35.84 7.38
CA THR A 272 -22.02 -37.16 7.06
C THR A 272 -23.37 -36.96 6.37
N TRP A 273 -23.70 -37.84 5.40
CA TRP A 273 -24.94 -37.74 4.60
C TRP A 273 -26.22 -37.61 5.45
N ASP A 274 -26.22 -38.15 6.67
CA ASP A 274 -27.32 -38.02 7.63
C ASP A 274 -27.52 -36.57 8.13
N GLU A 275 -26.44 -35.81 8.33
CA GLU A 275 -26.49 -34.40 8.73
C GLU A 275 -26.96 -33.51 7.59
N VAL A 276 -26.50 -33.80 6.36
CA VAL A 276 -26.98 -33.15 5.14
C VAL A 276 -28.48 -33.35 4.97
N TYR A 277 -28.97 -34.60 5.15
CA TYR A 277 -30.39 -34.92 5.04
C TYR A 277 -31.23 -34.24 6.13
N ARG A 278 -30.72 -34.16 7.36
CA ARG A 278 -31.38 -33.44 8.46
C ARG A 278 -31.46 -31.94 8.21
N ASN A 279 -30.40 -31.32 7.70
CA ASN A 279 -30.36 -29.89 7.42
C ASN A 279 -31.27 -29.51 6.26
N ALA A 280 -31.27 -30.30 5.17
CA ALA A 280 -32.20 -30.10 4.05
C ALA A 280 -33.67 -30.18 4.48
N ARG A 281 -34.00 -31.10 5.39
CA ARG A 281 -35.37 -31.25 5.91
C ARG A 281 -35.74 -30.16 6.93
N LYS A 282 -34.75 -29.57 7.60
CA LYS A 282 -34.93 -28.41 8.49
C LYS A 282 -35.14 -27.13 7.68
N SER A 283 -34.40 -26.92 6.60
CA SER A 283 -34.56 -25.77 5.71
C SER A 283 -35.87 -25.83 4.94
N GLU A 284 -36.34 -27.02 4.54
CA GLU A 284 -37.66 -27.18 3.91
C GLU A 284 -38.83 -26.87 4.86
N ARG A 285 -38.63 -27.05 6.18
CA ARG A 285 -39.60 -26.64 7.21
C ARG A 285 -39.56 -25.15 7.52
N MET A 286 -38.45 -24.49 7.21
CA MET A 286 -38.33 -23.03 7.24
C MET A 286 -38.60 -22.49 5.83
N LYS A 287 -39.83 -22.63 5.34
CA LYS A 287 -40.26 -21.80 4.23
C LYS A 287 -40.21 -20.34 4.68
N PRO A 288 -39.59 -19.42 3.94
CA PRO A 288 -39.78 -18.00 4.20
C PRO A 288 -41.25 -17.66 3.88
N GLU A 289 -42.05 -17.47 4.92
CA GLU A 289 -43.30 -16.73 4.77
C GLU A 289 -42.95 -15.28 4.43
N GLY A 290 -43.23 -14.90 3.19
CA GLY A 290 -43.39 -13.52 2.76
C GLY A 290 -42.20 -12.93 2.00
N ASN A 291 -42.01 -13.30 0.73
CA ASN A 291 -41.99 -12.30 -0.36
C ASN A 291 -41.85 -12.87 -1.78
N GLU A 292 -41.77 -14.18 -1.97
CA GLU A 292 -41.78 -14.74 -3.33
C GLU A 292 -43.22 -14.69 -3.85
N ARG A 293 -43.52 -13.66 -4.65
CA ARG A 293 -44.76 -13.53 -5.41
C ARG A 293 -44.97 -14.79 -6.23
N ASP A 294 -46.15 -15.37 -6.05
CA ASP A 294 -46.66 -16.50 -6.83
C ASP A 294 -46.54 -16.18 -8.32
N GLU A 295 -45.84 -17.02 -9.09
CA GLU A 295 -45.59 -16.79 -10.53
C GLU A 295 -46.91 -16.65 -11.33
N GLY A 296 -48.02 -17.19 -10.80
CA GLY A 296 -49.37 -16.98 -11.33
C GLY A 296 -49.89 -15.53 -11.27
N GLU A 297 -49.35 -14.66 -10.41
CA GLU A 297 -49.72 -13.24 -10.36
C GLU A 297 -49.01 -12.40 -11.44
N LEU A 298 -47.82 -12.80 -11.89
CA LEU A 298 -47.07 -12.09 -12.93
C LEU A 298 -47.75 -12.19 -14.30
N GLU A 299 -48.33 -13.35 -14.61
CA GLU A 299 -49.09 -13.56 -15.85
C GLU A 299 -50.40 -12.76 -15.88
N ARG A 300 -50.98 -12.45 -14.72
CA ARG A 300 -52.27 -11.76 -14.61
C ARG A 300 -52.17 -10.23 -14.69
N THR A 301 -50.98 -9.67 -14.49
CA THR A 301 -50.77 -8.22 -14.37
C THR A 301 -50.16 -7.56 -15.61
N GLY A 302 -49.77 -8.32 -16.62
CA GLY A 302 -49.29 -7.78 -17.90
C GLY A 302 -48.10 -6.82 -17.76
N GLN A 303 -47.28 -7.00 -16.72
CA GLN A 303 -46.10 -6.17 -16.52
C GLN A 303 -44.96 -6.64 -17.45
N PRO A 304 -44.22 -5.70 -18.06
CA PRO A 304 -43.17 -6.05 -18.99
C PRO A 304 -42.03 -6.77 -18.29
N VAL A 305 -41.65 -7.92 -18.82
CA VAL A 305 -40.49 -8.70 -18.37
C VAL A 305 -39.22 -7.92 -18.69
N CYS A 306 -38.46 -7.54 -17.66
CA CYS A 306 -37.12 -6.98 -17.82
C CYS A 306 -36.10 -8.13 -17.79
N ILE A 307 -35.47 -8.38 -18.94
CA ILE A 307 -34.36 -9.32 -19.05
C ILE A 307 -33.07 -8.51 -18.84
N TYR A 308 -32.27 -8.91 -17.85
CA TYR A 308 -30.93 -8.37 -17.64
C TYR A 308 -29.94 -9.21 -18.46
N GLU A 309 -29.33 -8.61 -19.49
CA GLU A 309 -28.20 -9.26 -20.16
C GLU A 309 -26.89 -8.85 -19.48
N ILE A 310 -25.94 -9.79 -19.43
CA ILE A 310 -24.56 -9.49 -19.07
C ILE A 310 -23.93 -8.76 -20.26
N TYR A 311 -23.55 -7.50 -20.08
CA TYR A 311 -22.92 -6.65 -21.10
C TYR A 311 -21.64 -7.31 -21.64
N ARG A 312 -21.61 -7.60 -22.96
CA ARG A 312 -20.48 -8.24 -23.68
C ARG A 312 -19.57 -7.26 -24.44
N GLY A 313 -19.51 -5.99 -24.03
CA GLY A 313 -18.61 -5.00 -24.64
C GLY A 313 -17.18 -5.04 -24.07
N GLU A 314 -16.24 -4.33 -24.71
CA GLU A 314 -14.88 -4.13 -24.18
C GLU A 314 -14.96 -3.45 -22.81
N GLY A 315 -14.57 -4.17 -21.75
CA GLY A 315 -14.60 -3.67 -20.37
C GLY A 315 -15.54 -4.43 -19.44
N ALA A 316 -15.44 -5.77 -19.37
CA ALA A 316 -16.20 -6.61 -18.43
C ALA A 316 -15.75 -6.47 -16.94
N TRP A 317 -14.87 -5.53 -16.62
CA TRP A 317 -14.32 -5.37 -15.27
C TRP A 317 -15.13 -4.34 -14.47
N PRO A 318 -15.72 -4.72 -13.31
CA PRO A 318 -16.60 -3.85 -12.53
C PRO A 318 -15.98 -2.51 -12.11
N PHE A 319 -14.68 -2.45 -11.87
CA PHE A 319 -13.98 -1.24 -11.42
C PHE A 319 -13.77 -0.16 -12.50
N LEU A 320 -14.12 -0.45 -13.75
CA LEU A 320 -14.04 0.51 -14.87
C LEU A 320 -15.37 1.24 -15.13
N HIS A 321 -16.45 0.88 -14.43
CA HIS A 321 -17.77 1.49 -14.62
C HIS A 321 -18.13 2.46 -13.50
N HIS A 322 -18.72 3.60 -13.86
CA HIS A 322 -19.31 4.57 -12.92
C HIS A 322 -20.86 4.55 -13.04
N GLY A 323 -21.46 3.35 -13.13
CA GLY A 323 -22.90 3.14 -13.29
C GLY A 323 -23.32 1.66 -13.24
N SER A 324 -24.63 1.38 -13.32
CA SER A 324 -25.17 0.01 -13.31
C SER A 324 -24.60 -0.82 -14.47
N LEU A 325 -24.03 -1.99 -14.15
CA LEU A 325 -23.50 -3.00 -15.10
C LEU A 325 -24.57 -3.63 -16.00
N TYR A 326 -25.84 -3.42 -15.69
CA TYR A 326 -26.96 -4.09 -16.34
C TYR A 326 -27.71 -3.14 -17.27
N ARG A 327 -27.85 -3.55 -18.54
CA ARG A 327 -28.77 -2.92 -19.49
C ARG A 327 -30.08 -3.70 -19.46
N GLY A 328 -31.15 -3.07 -18.99
CA GLY A 328 -32.50 -3.64 -19.09
C GLY A 328 -33.03 -3.50 -20.51
N ILE A 329 -33.50 -4.61 -21.10
CA ILE A 329 -34.29 -4.58 -22.34
C ILE A 329 -35.74 -4.83 -21.95
N THR A 330 -36.61 -3.87 -22.25
CA THR A 330 -38.05 -3.98 -22.01
C THR A 330 -38.74 -4.40 -23.31
N LEU A 331 -39.33 -5.59 -23.33
CA LEU A 331 -40.18 -6.01 -24.45
C LEU A 331 -41.55 -5.35 -24.31
N VAL A 332 -41.84 -4.40 -25.21
CA VAL A 332 -43.17 -3.80 -25.34
C VAL A 332 -43.95 -4.61 -26.36
N SER A 333 -45.11 -5.15 -25.96
CA SER A 333 -46.02 -5.80 -26.91
C SER A 333 -46.42 -4.78 -27.99
N PRO A 334 -46.35 -5.13 -29.30
CA PRO A 334 -46.86 -4.24 -30.33
C PRO A 334 -48.36 -4.07 -30.09
N GLY A 335 -48.75 -2.88 -29.67
CA GLY A 335 -50.15 -2.55 -29.42
C GLY A 335 -50.97 -2.85 -30.65
N THR A 336 -52.02 -3.65 -30.45
CA THR A 336 -53.22 -3.60 -31.27
C THR A 336 -53.71 -2.15 -31.29
N VAL A 337 -54.01 -1.66 -32.50
CA VAL A 337 -54.53 -0.32 -32.82
C VAL A 337 -55.68 0.10 -31.90
#